data_AF-A0A3N5M6Q9-F1
#
_entry.id   AF-A0A3N5M6Q9-F1
#
_cell.length_a   1.000
_cell.length_b   1.000
_cell.length_c   1.000
_cell.angle_alpha   90.00
_cell.angle_beta   90.00
_cell.angle_gamma   90.00
#
_symmetry.space_group_name_H-M   'P 1'
#
loop_
_entity.id
_entity.type
_entity.pdbx_description
1 polymer ?
#
loop_
_entity_poly.entity_id
_entity_poly.type
_entity_poly.pdbx_seq_one_letter_code
_entity_poly.pdbx_strand_id
1 'polypeptide(L)'
;PAPGQGALAVECRAEDGETLGYLAAVEDPAARLATVAERSFLAALGGGCSLPVAAYGAVLNGSIQLTGAVASLDGQTVIRVQGQGNDPHTLGAELAQEALARGAGEILLSTTR
;
A
#
# COMPACT_ATOMS: atom_id res chain seq x y z
N PRO A 1 0.05 -1.13 -10.15
CA PRO A 1 -0.43 0.28 -10.07
C PRO A 1 0.37 1.01 -9.00
N ALA A 2 0.38 2.34 -9.01
CA ALA A 2 0.87 3.07 -7.84
C ALA A 2 -0.05 2.79 -6.63
N PRO A 3 0.49 2.69 -5.40
CA PRO A 3 -0.34 2.50 -4.20
C PRO A 3 -1.44 3.58 -4.11
N GLY A 4 -2.70 3.16 -4.02
CA GLY A 4 -3.90 4.01 -3.99
C GLY A 4 -4.37 4.52 -5.35
N GLN A 5 -3.80 4.07 -6.47
CA GLN A 5 -4.20 4.53 -7.80
C GLN A 5 -5.68 4.20 -8.08
N GLY A 6 -6.47 5.23 -8.38
CA GLY A 6 -7.91 5.11 -8.64
C GLY A 6 -8.79 5.30 -7.41
N ALA A 7 -8.21 5.38 -6.21
CA ALA A 7 -8.92 5.77 -4.99
C ALA A 7 -8.91 7.30 -4.82
N LEU A 8 -9.95 7.84 -4.18
CA LEU A 8 -9.99 9.22 -3.72
C LEU A 8 -9.86 9.24 -2.19
N ALA A 9 -8.93 10.06 -1.70
CA ALA A 9 -8.80 10.35 -0.28
C ALA A 9 -9.41 11.72 0.00
N VAL A 10 -10.29 11.79 1.02
CA VAL A 10 -10.82 13.06 1.54
C VAL A 10 -10.26 13.23 2.95
N GLU A 11 -9.59 14.35 3.19
CA GLU A 11 -8.97 14.67 4.48
C GLU A 11 -9.83 15.69 5.23
N CYS A 12 -10.03 15.46 6.53
CA CYS A 12 -10.68 16.39 7.44
C CYS A 12 -9.95 16.38 8.80
N ARG A 13 -10.31 17.32 9.67
CA ARG A 13 -9.85 17.31 11.07
C ARG A 13 -10.39 16.08 11.80
N ALA A 14 -9.58 15.47 12.65
CA ALA A 14 -9.95 14.25 13.37
C ALA A 14 -11.04 14.50 14.43
N GLU A 15 -11.14 15.73 14.94
CA GLU A 15 -12.12 16.15 15.94
C GLU A 15 -13.44 16.67 15.34
N ASP A 16 -13.56 16.74 14.00
CA ASP A 16 -14.74 17.25 13.29
C ASP A 16 -15.76 16.13 13.05
N GLY A 17 -16.50 15.77 14.11
CA GLY A 17 -17.45 14.66 14.09
C GLY A 17 -18.60 14.82 13.09
N GLU A 18 -19.01 16.05 12.79
CA GLU A 18 -20.01 16.34 11.77
C GLU A 18 -19.50 15.97 10.38
N THR A 19 -18.30 16.45 10.02
CA THR A 19 -17.68 16.11 8.74
C THR A 19 -17.41 14.61 8.61
N LEU A 20 -16.90 13.98 9.67
CA LEU A 20 -16.67 12.52 9.70
C LEU A 20 -17.97 11.73 9.46
N GLY A 21 -19.10 12.19 10.00
CA GLY A 21 -20.40 11.59 9.77
C GLY A 21 -20.81 11.61 8.29
N TYR A 22 -20.57 12.72 7.58
CA TYR A 22 -20.83 12.81 6.14
C TYR A 22 -19.89 11.92 5.32
N LEU A 23 -18.60 11.88 5.68
CA LEU A 23 -17.61 11.07 4.97
C LEU A 23 -17.88 9.57 5.12
N ALA A 24 -18.31 9.13 6.30
CA ALA A 24 -18.69 7.73 6.54
C ALA A 24 -19.83 7.25 5.62
N ALA A 25 -20.73 8.15 5.20
CA ALA A 25 -21.84 7.80 4.31
C ALA A 25 -21.42 7.56 2.85
N VAL A 26 -20.25 8.07 2.43
CA VAL A 26 -19.72 7.95 1.05
C VAL A 26 -18.48 7.06 0.96
N GLU A 27 -17.98 6.56 2.09
CA GLU A 27 -16.86 5.63 2.13
C GLU A 27 -17.26 4.25 1.57
N ASP A 28 -16.39 3.66 0.77
CA ASP A 28 -16.41 2.23 0.46
C ASP A 28 -15.43 1.50 1.41
N PRO A 29 -15.93 0.66 2.34
CA PRO A 29 -15.07 -0.06 3.28
C PRO A 29 -14.07 -1.00 2.62
N ALA A 30 -14.43 -1.63 1.50
CA ALA A 30 -13.54 -2.54 0.78
C ALA A 30 -12.40 -1.76 0.12
N ALA A 31 -12.73 -0.63 -0.51
CA ALA A 31 -11.74 0.28 -1.07
C ALA A 31 -10.80 0.83 0.01
N ARG A 32 -11.33 1.19 1.19
CA ARG A 32 -10.51 1.64 2.33
C ARG A 32 -9.52 0.55 2.76
N LEU A 33 -9.99 -0.68 3.00
CA LEU A 33 -9.12 -1.77 3.45
C LEU A 33 -8.00 -2.07 2.43
N ALA A 34 -8.34 -2.17 1.14
CA ALA A 34 -7.38 -2.38 0.07
C ALA A 34 -6.34 -1.25 0.01
N THR A 35 -6.80 0.01 -0.01
CA THR A 35 -5.92 1.19 -0.11
C THR A 35 -5.02 1.34 1.12
N VAL A 36 -5.52 1.02 2.32
CA VAL A 36 -4.72 1.05 3.55
C VAL A 36 -3.63 -0.01 3.51
N ALA A 37 -3.90 -1.20 2.99
CA ALA A 37 -2.90 -2.25 2.85
C ALA A 37 -1.79 -1.84 1.85
N GLU A 38 -2.18 -1.28 0.70
CA GLU A 38 -1.26 -0.73 -0.31
C GLU A 38 -0.35 0.37 0.27
N ARG A 39 -0.94 1.33 0.98
CA ARG A 39 -0.20 2.43 1.62
C ARG A 39 0.68 1.95 2.76
N SER A 40 0.25 0.95 3.53
CA SER A 40 1.04 0.36 4.61
C SER A 40 2.28 -0.36 4.06
N PHE A 41 2.15 -1.06 2.93
CA PHE A 41 3.29 -1.65 2.21
C PHE A 41 4.29 -0.57 1.76
N LEU A 42 3.81 0.50 1.11
CA LEU A 42 4.69 1.61 0.69
C LEU A 42 5.40 2.28 1.88
N ALA A 43 4.66 2.56 2.96
CA ALA A 43 5.19 3.21 4.15
C ALA A 43 6.26 2.35 4.84
N ALA A 44 6.04 1.04 4.95
CA ALA A 44 6.99 0.10 5.55
C ALA A 44 8.28 -0.07 4.74
N LEU A 45 8.26 0.22 3.43
CA LEU A 45 9.46 0.30 2.58
C LEU A 45 10.23 1.63 2.74
N GLY A 46 9.76 2.55 3.59
CA GLY A 46 10.34 3.88 3.77
C GLY A 46 10.03 4.83 2.60
N GLY A 47 8.95 4.57 1.85
CA GLY A 47 8.69 5.18 0.56
C GLY A 47 7.75 6.36 0.51
N GLY A 48 8.05 7.26 -0.43
CA GLY A 48 7.13 8.25 -0.99
C GLY A 48 6.84 7.96 -2.47
N CYS A 49 6.09 8.86 -3.13
CA CYS A 49 5.61 8.66 -4.52
C CYS A 49 6.69 8.49 -5.60
N SER A 50 7.96 8.79 -5.29
CA SER A 50 9.08 8.68 -6.22
C SER A 50 9.73 7.28 -6.26
N LEU A 51 9.36 6.38 -5.34
CA LEU A 51 9.92 5.03 -5.33
C LEU A 51 9.34 4.16 -6.45
N PRO A 52 10.11 3.23 -7.04
CA PRO A 52 9.68 2.31 -8.08
C PRO A 52 8.89 1.14 -7.48
N VAL A 53 7.82 1.48 -6.77
CA VAL A 53 6.98 0.56 -5.99
C VAL A 53 5.60 0.49 -6.61
N ALA A 54 5.08 -0.73 -6.71
CA ALA A 54 3.69 -0.99 -7.04
C ALA A 54 3.02 -1.76 -5.91
N ALA A 55 1.75 -1.45 -5.65
CA ALA A 55 0.91 -2.22 -4.74
C ALA A 55 -0.51 -2.27 -5.30
N TYR A 56 -1.16 -3.43 -5.18
CA TYR A 56 -2.56 -3.63 -5.55
C TYR A 56 -3.24 -4.50 -4.50
N GLY A 57 -4.20 -3.93 -3.81
CA GLY A 57 -5.05 -4.55 -2.82
C GLY A 57 -6.45 -4.82 -3.36
N ALA A 58 -7.04 -5.94 -2.95
CA ALA A 58 -8.45 -6.23 -3.22
C ALA A 58 -9.05 -7.00 -2.06
N VAL A 59 -10.31 -6.73 -1.71
CA VAL A 59 -11.05 -7.55 -0.73
C VAL A 59 -11.80 -8.63 -1.50
N LEU A 60 -11.41 -9.89 -1.29
CA LEU A 60 -12.00 -11.06 -1.93
C LEU A 60 -12.38 -12.09 -0.88
N ASN A 61 -13.61 -12.59 -0.92
CA ASN A 61 -14.13 -13.59 0.03
C ASN A 61 -13.93 -13.19 1.52
N GLY A 62 -14.02 -11.89 1.82
CA GLY A 62 -13.89 -11.36 3.18
C GLY A 62 -12.46 -11.21 3.70
N SER A 63 -11.44 -11.39 2.85
CA SER A 63 -10.03 -11.17 3.21
C SER A 63 -9.36 -10.21 2.22
N ILE A 64 -8.37 -9.47 2.68
CA ILE A 64 -7.57 -8.58 1.85
C ILE A 64 -6.52 -9.43 1.15
N GLN A 65 -6.44 -9.35 -0.17
CA GLN A 65 -5.31 -9.83 -0.95
C GLN A 65 -4.46 -8.64 -1.36
N LEU A 66 -3.15 -8.73 -1.15
CA LEU A 66 -2.21 -7.67 -1.51
C LEU A 66 -1.12 -8.26 -2.41
N THR A 67 -0.89 -7.62 -3.55
CA THR A 67 0.26 -7.87 -4.42
C THR A 67 1.15 -6.64 -4.42
N GLY A 68 2.41 -6.81 -3.99
CA GLY A 68 3.44 -5.77 -3.98
C GLY A 68 4.55 -6.06 -4.99
N ALA A 69 5.17 -5.01 -5.52
CA ALA A 69 6.38 -5.13 -6.31
C ALA A 69 7.35 -3.95 -6.10
N VAL A 70 8.64 -4.23 -6.18
CA VAL A 70 9.72 -3.24 -6.19
C VAL A 70 10.61 -3.53 -7.40
N ALA A 71 10.87 -2.52 -8.24
CA ALA A 71 11.64 -2.68 -9.48
C ALA A 71 12.88 -1.77 -9.50
N SER A 72 13.98 -2.23 -10.09
CA SER A 72 15.11 -1.36 -10.40
C SER A 72 14.72 -0.33 -11.48
N LEU A 73 15.40 0.82 -11.50
CA LEU A 73 15.10 1.91 -12.44
C LEU A 73 15.31 1.51 -13.91
N ASP A 74 16.21 0.57 -14.17
CA ASP A 74 16.43 -0.02 -15.48
C ASP A 74 15.46 -1.17 -15.82
N GLY A 75 14.59 -1.56 -14.87
CA GLY A 75 13.62 -2.63 -15.01
C GLY A 75 14.20 -4.05 -15.02
N GLN A 76 15.51 -4.23 -14.85
CA GLN A 76 16.15 -5.54 -14.95
C GLN A 76 15.86 -6.44 -13.74
N THR A 77 15.64 -5.84 -12.56
CA THR A 77 15.32 -6.56 -11.34
C THR A 77 13.94 -6.18 -10.87
N VAL A 78 13.09 -7.19 -10.60
CA VAL A 78 11.75 -6.98 -10.02
C VAL A 78 11.52 -7.99 -8.91
N ILE A 79 11.31 -7.51 -7.69
CA ILE A 79 10.89 -8.31 -6.55
C ILE A 79 9.38 -8.23 -6.46
N ARG A 80 8.71 -9.38 -6.42
CA ARG A 80 7.26 -9.49 -6.24
C ARG A 80 6.95 -10.26 -4.96
N VAL A 81 5.95 -9.79 -4.23
CA VAL A 81 5.42 -10.39 -3.01
C VAL A 81 3.91 -10.40 -3.08
N GLN A 82 3.29 -11.42 -2.47
CA GLN A 82 1.84 -11.54 -2.43
C GLN A 82 1.42 -12.21 -1.13
N GLY A 83 0.28 -11.79 -0.60
CA GLY A 83 -0.25 -12.34 0.63
C GLY A 83 -1.73 -12.03 0.80
N GLN A 84 -2.31 -12.65 1.84
CA GLN A 84 -3.68 -12.39 2.25
C GLN A 84 -3.75 -12.20 3.76
N GLY A 85 -4.67 -11.37 4.23
CA GLY A 85 -4.82 -11.07 5.65
C GLY A 85 -6.08 -10.24 5.92
N ASN A 86 -6.42 -10.10 7.20
CA ASN A 86 -7.63 -9.36 7.61
C ASN A 86 -7.29 -7.97 8.15
N ASP A 87 -6.07 -7.77 8.65
CA ASP A 87 -5.58 -6.47 9.08
C ASP A 87 -4.71 -5.83 7.97
N PRO A 88 -5.12 -4.70 7.38
CA PRO A 88 -4.41 -4.11 6.24
C PRO A 88 -3.01 -3.61 6.63
N HIS A 89 -2.84 -3.11 7.85
CA HIS A 89 -1.56 -2.59 8.33
C HIS A 89 -0.52 -3.70 8.48
N THR A 90 -0.92 -4.78 9.15
CA THR A 90 -0.09 -5.98 9.36
C THR A 90 0.28 -6.60 8.02
N LEU A 91 -0.69 -6.85 7.14
CA LEU A 91 -0.44 -7.44 5.82
C LEU A 91 0.53 -6.59 4.99
N GLY A 92 0.33 -5.26 4.97
CA GLY A 92 1.24 -4.36 4.25
C GLY A 92 2.66 -4.39 4.81
N ALA A 93 2.80 -4.37 6.14
CA ALA A 93 4.10 -4.41 6.80
C ALA A 93 4.83 -5.75 6.58
N GLU A 94 4.13 -6.88 6.70
CA GLU A 94 4.71 -8.21 6.49
C GLU A 94 5.24 -8.39 5.07
N LEU A 95 4.45 -8.03 4.05
CA LEU A 95 4.91 -8.13 2.67
C LEU A 95 6.06 -7.16 2.36
N ALA A 96 6.12 -6.00 3.01
CA ALA A 96 7.26 -5.09 2.88
C ALA A 96 8.52 -5.71 3.49
N GLN A 97 8.44 -6.31 4.66
CA GLN A 97 9.57 -7.04 5.27
C GLN A 97 10.02 -8.20 4.41
N GLU A 98 9.08 -8.94 3.81
CA GLU A 98 9.40 -10.01 2.87
C GLU A 98 10.13 -9.47 1.62
N ALA A 99 9.68 -8.34 1.06
CA ALA A 99 10.34 -7.72 -0.07
C ALA A 99 11.77 -7.25 0.29
N LEU A 100 11.96 -6.65 1.47
CA LEU A 100 13.27 -6.23 1.98
C LEU A 100 14.21 -7.43 2.17
N ALA A 101 13.72 -8.52 2.74
CA ALA A 101 14.49 -9.76 2.91
C ALA A 101 14.91 -10.38 1.56
N ARG A 102 14.18 -10.08 0.47
CA ARG A 102 14.51 -10.48 -0.90
C ARG A 102 15.39 -9.49 -1.65
N GLY A 103 15.89 -8.44 -0.99
CA GLY A 103 16.82 -7.46 -1.57
C GLY A 103 16.18 -6.15 -2.04
N ALA A 104 14.90 -5.87 -1.73
CA ALA A 104 14.26 -4.63 -2.15
C ALA A 104 14.98 -3.38 -1.61
N GLY A 105 15.60 -3.47 -0.44
CA GLY A 105 16.35 -2.35 0.15
C GLY A 105 17.49 -1.84 -0.75
N GLU A 106 18.21 -2.74 -1.43
CA GLU A 106 19.30 -2.37 -2.34
C GLU A 106 18.78 -1.59 -3.55
N ILE A 107 17.63 -2.02 -4.09
CA ILE A 107 16.94 -1.34 -5.19
C ILE A 107 16.52 0.08 -4.76
N LEU A 108 15.92 0.20 -3.59
CA LEU A 108 15.38 1.48 -3.10
C LEU A 108 16.48 2.50 -2.76
N LEU A 109 17.59 2.05 -2.17
CA LEU A 109 18.75 2.92 -1.89
C LEU A 109 19.36 3.47 -3.19
N SER A 110 19.41 2.67 -4.25
CA SER A 110 19.93 3.12 -5.55
C SER A 110 19.08 4.20 -6.23
N THR A 111 17.85 4.42 -5.74
CA THR A 111 16.87 5.35 -6.32
C THR A 111 16.77 6.68 -5.56
N THR A 112 17.28 6.75 -4.32
CA THR A 112 17.21 7.95 -3.48
C THR A 112 18.45 8.83 -3.74
N ARG A 113 18.33 9.83 -4.63
CA ARG A 113 19.36 10.84 -4.90
C ARG A 113 18.94 12.21 -4.40
#